data_AF-A0A2X1Q9V5-F1
#
_entry.id   AF-A0A2X1Q9V5-F1
#
_cell.length_a   1.000
_cell.length_b   1.000
_cell.length_c   1.000
_cell.angle_alpha   90.00
_cell.angle_beta   90.00
_cell.angle_gamma   90.00
#
_symmetry.space_group_name_H-M   'P 1'
#
loop_
_entity.id
_entity.type
_entity.pdbx_description
1 polymer ?
#
loop_
_entity_poly.entity_id
_entity_poly.type
_entity_poly.pdbx_seq_one_letter_code
_entity_poly.pdbx_strand_id
1 'polypeptide(L)'
;MLYIGITLRLKDEATRSRLSEYLPEVRSRLLLLFSSQDAAVLATEEGKKNLIAEIKTTLSTPLVAGQPKQDVTDVLYTAFILR
;
A
#
# COMPACT_ATOMS: atom_id res chain seq x y z
N MET A 1 4.46 14.22 11.78
CA MET A 1 4.20 14.12 10.32
C MET A 1 4.80 12.83 9.79
N LEU A 2 4.02 12.07 9.02
CA LEU A 2 4.47 10.85 8.34
C LEU A 2 4.56 11.12 6.83
N TYR A 3 5.70 10.78 6.22
CA TYR A 3 5.85 10.73 4.76
C TYR A 3 6.44 9.39 4.36
N ILE A 4 5.71 8.65 3.52
CA ILE A 4 6.13 7.35 3.00
C ILE A 4 6.10 7.42 1.48
N GLY A 5 7.24 7.14 0.86
CA GLY A 5 7.35 6.81 -0.56
C GLY A 5 7.39 5.30 -0.70
N ILE A 6 6.57 4.75 -1.59
CA ILE A 6 6.58 3.32 -1.91
C ILE A 6 6.59 3.07 -3.42
N THR A 7 7.18 1.94 -3.81
CA THR A 7 7.04 1.33 -5.13
C THR A 7 6.34 -0.01 -4.95
N LEU A 8 5.29 -0.26 -5.74
CA LEU A 8 4.58 -1.54 -5.74
C LEU A 8 5.16 -2.45 -6.82
N ARG A 9 5.48 -3.70 -6.46
CA ARG A 9 5.73 -4.76 -7.42
C ARG A 9 4.42 -5.50 -7.66
N LEU A 10 4.05 -5.61 -8.92
CA LEU A 10 2.78 -6.20 -9.35
C LEU A 10 3.06 -7.49 -10.12
N LYS A 11 2.13 -8.43 -10.06
CA LYS A 11 2.28 -9.72 -10.74
C LYS A 11 2.34 -9.59 -12.26
N ASP A 12 1.50 -8.73 -12.83
CA ASP A 12 1.32 -8.60 -14.26
C ASP A 12 0.88 -7.19 -14.67
N GLU A 13 0.92 -6.94 -15.98
CA GLU A 13 0.58 -5.65 -16.57
C GLU A 13 -0.92 -5.34 -16.46
N ALA A 14 -1.79 -6.36 -16.44
CA ALA A 14 -3.22 -6.17 -16.25
C ALA A 14 -3.53 -5.59 -14.85
N THR A 15 -2.84 -6.08 -13.82
CA THR A 15 -2.91 -5.56 -12.44
C THR A 15 -2.34 -4.15 -12.38
N ARG A 16 -1.23 -3.88 -13.08
CA ARG A 16 -0.65 -2.54 -13.20
C ARG A 16 -1.62 -1.54 -13.81
N SER A 17 -2.25 -1.90 -14.92
CA SER A 17 -3.21 -1.04 -15.60
C SER A 17 -4.39 -0.70 -14.69
N ARG A 18 -4.98 -1.71 -14.02
CA ARG A 18 -6.09 -1.48 -13.07
C ARG A 18 -5.70 -0.57 -11.92
N LEU A 19 -4.59 -0.85 -11.24
CA LEU A 19 -4.13 0.01 -10.13
C LEU A 19 -3.83 1.44 -10.59
N SER A 20 -3.36 1.61 -11.82
CA SER A 20 -3.09 2.94 -12.41
C SER A 20 -4.38 3.70 -12.76
N GLU A 21 -5.39 2.99 -13.28
CA GLU A 21 -6.71 3.54 -13.62
C GLU A 21 -7.46 4.02 -12.37
N TYR A 22 -7.38 3.26 -11.27
CA TYR A 22 -8.04 3.55 -10.00
C TYR A 22 -7.06 4.10 -8.95
N LEU A 23 -6.08 4.89 -9.38
CA LEU A 23 -5.12 5.54 -8.47
C LEU A 23 -5.78 6.37 -7.35
N PRO A 24 -6.89 7.10 -7.58
CA PRO A 24 -7.58 7.82 -6.50
C PRO A 24 -8.01 6.90 -5.34
N GLU A 25 -8.60 5.74 -5.65
CA GLU A 25 -9.07 4.74 -4.68
C GLU A 25 -7.88 4.10 -3.95
N VAL A 26 -6.83 3.77 -4.70
CA VAL A 26 -5.57 3.24 -4.14
C VAL A 26 -5.00 4.23 -3.13
N ARG A 27 -4.90 5.51 -3.49
CA ARG A 27 -4.40 6.57 -2.60
C ARG A 27 -5.28 6.73 -1.36
N SER A 28 -6.60 6.73 -1.52
CA SER A 28 -7.53 6.84 -0.40
C SER A 28 -7.39 5.69 0.59
N ARG A 29 -7.33 4.45 0.10
CA ARG A 29 -7.13 3.26 0.96
C ARG A 29 -5.81 3.30 1.71
N LEU A 30 -4.72 3.69 1.05
CA LEU A 30 -3.42 3.82 1.69
C LEU A 30 -3.41 4.96 2.73
N LEU A 31 -4.04 6.10 2.41
CA LEU A 31 -4.15 7.20 3.36
C LEU A 31 -4.90 6.79 4.63
N LEU A 32 -6.02 6.07 4.49
CA LEU A 32 -6.77 5.53 5.62
C LEU A 32 -5.92 4.53 6.42
N LEU A 33 -5.26 3.59 5.76
CA LEU A 33 -4.34 2.65 6.41
C LEU A 33 -3.25 3.37 7.20
N PHE A 34 -2.63 4.40 6.63
CA PHE A 34 -1.56 5.16 7.30
C PHE A 34 -2.08 6.01 8.45
N SER A 35 -3.31 6.53 8.36
CA SER A 35 -3.92 7.33 9.42
C SER A 35 -4.21 6.54 10.69
N SER A 36 -4.35 5.22 10.59
CA SER A 36 -4.58 4.33 11.74
C SER A 36 -3.30 3.78 12.36
N GLN A 37 -2.12 4.11 11.83
CA GLN A 37 -0.85 3.56 12.32
C GLN A 37 -0.34 4.29 13.55
N ASP A 38 0.31 3.55 14.45
CA ASP A 38 1.09 4.11 15.55
C ASP A 38 2.52 4.44 15.08
N ALA A 39 2.90 5.70 15.20
CA ALA A 39 4.23 6.18 14.82
C ALA A 39 5.37 5.49 15.59
N ALA A 40 5.16 5.13 16.86
CA ALA A 40 6.17 4.43 17.66
C ALA A 40 6.40 3.01 17.15
N VAL A 41 5.33 2.32 16.73
CA VAL A 41 5.41 0.99 16.11
C VAL A 41 6.11 1.09 14.77
N LEU A 42 5.72 2.05 13.92
CA LEU A 42 6.32 2.30 12.61
C LEU A 42 7.81 2.69 12.64
N ALA A 43 8.31 3.19 13.77
CA ALA A 43 9.73 3.48 13.93
C ALA A 43 10.58 2.20 13.99
N THR A 44 9.99 1.07 14.37
CA THR A 44 10.67 -0.22 14.46
C THR A 44 10.79 -0.92 13.10
N GLU A 45 11.77 -1.82 12.96
CA GLU A 45 11.90 -2.64 11.75
C GLU A 45 10.70 -3.59 11.59
N GLU A 46 10.23 -4.19 12.67
CA GLU A 46 9.08 -5.09 12.68
C GLU A 46 7.80 -4.35 12.24
N GLY A 47 7.55 -3.16 12.77
CA GLY A 47 6.42 -2.33 12.37
C GLY A 47 6.45 -1.99 10.88
N LYS A 48 7.63 -1.69 10.31
CA LYS A 48 7.77 -1.46 8.85
C LYS A 48 7.47 -2.71 8.02
N LYS A 49 7.89 -3.89 8.49
CA LYS A 49 7.58 -5.18 7.85
C LYS A 49 6.09 -5.51 7.93
N ASN A 50 5.46 -5.26 9.06
CA ASN A 50 4.01 -5.43 9.24
C ASN A 50 3.24 -4.49 8.32
N LEU A 51 3.66 -3.22 8.23
CA LEU A 51 3.04 -2.27 7.32
C LEU A 51 3.12 -2.71 5.84
N ILE A 52 4.20 -3.37 5.40
CA ILE A 52 4.27 -3.96 4.05
C ILE A 52 3.14 -4.99 3.86
N ALA A 53 2.95 -5.89 4.83
CA ALA A 53 1.91 -6.92 4.75
C ALA A 53 0.50 -6.30 4.76
N GLU A 54 0.29 -5.26 5.56
CA GLU A 54 -0.98 -4.52 5.60
C GLU A 54 -1.26 -3.82 4.27
N ILE A 55 -0.27 -3.11 3.69
CA ILE A 55 -0.40 -2.47 2.37
C ILE A 55 -0.82 -3.49 1.31
N LYS A 56 -0.14 -4.65 1.25
CA LYS A 56 -0.48 -5.72 0.31
C LYS A 56 -1.92 -6.20 0.49
N THR A 57 -2.32 -6.40 1.74
CA THR A 57 -3.69 -6.83 2.08
C THR A 57 -4.73 -5.81 1.66
N THR A 58 -4.55 -4.54 2.05
CA THR A 58 -5.43 -3.41 1.74
C THR A 58 -5.59 -3.20 0.23
N LEU A 59 -4.50 -3.35 -0.54
CA LEU A 59 -4.54 -3.18 -1.99
C LEU A 59 -5.06 -4.41 -2.73
N SER A 60 -5.05 -5.60 -2.11
CA SER A 60 -5.54 -6.82 -2.75
C SER A 60 -7.05 -6.82 -3.00
N THR A 61 -7.82 -6.07 -2.19
CA THR A 61 -9.27 -5.97 -2.33
C THR A 61 -9.63 -5.37 -3.69
N PRO A 62 -10.63 -5.91 -4.43
CA PRO A 62 -11.07 -5.33 -5.69
C PRO A 62 -11.39 -3.84 -5.57
N LEU A 63 -11.00 -3.05 -6.57
CA LEU A 63 -11.18 -1.59 -6.56
C LEU A 63 -12.63 -1.23 -6.91
N VAL A 64 -13.25 -2.03 -7.78
CA VAL A 64 -14.66 -1.96 -8.16
C VAL A 64 -15.31 -3.33 -7.93
N ALA A 65 -16.57 -3.35 -7.50
CA ALA A 65 -17.33 -4.59 -7.35
C ALA A 65 -17.35 -5.40 -8.66
N GLY A 66 -17.10 -6.71 -8.57
CA GLY A 66 -17.04 -7.60 -9.74
C GLY A 66 -15.68 -7.65 -10.46
N GLN A 67 -14.72 -6.79 -10.12
CA GLN A 67 -13.35 -6.90 -10.64
C GLN A 67 -12.53 -7.96 -9.89
N PRO A 68 -11.47 -8.51 -10.52
CA PRO A 68 -10.54 -9.39 -9.82
C PRO A 68 -9.82 -8.65 -8.68
N LYS A 69 -9.29 -9.43 -7.74
CA LYS A 69 -8.36 -8.94 -6.72
C LYS A 69 -7.09 -8.40 -7.38
N GLN A 70 -6.43 -7.46 -6.73
CA GLN A 70 -5.13 -6.97 -7.19
C GLN A 70 -4.02 -7.83 -6.58
N ASP A 71 -3.07 -8.25 -7.40
CA ASP A 71 -1.95 -9.08 -6.96
C ASP A 71 -0.69 -8.20 -6.82
N VAL A 72 -0.55 -7.61 -5.62
CA VAL A 72 0.65 -6.88 -5.20
C VAL A 72 1.63 -7.89 -4.61
N THR A 73 2.68 -8.20 -5.37
CA THR A 73 3.66 -9.21 -4.98
C THR A 73 4.61 -8.68 -3.91
N ASP A 74 4.94 -7.38 -3.97
CA ASP A 74 5.85 -6.76 -3.02
C ASP A 74 5.63 -5.24 -2.87
N VAL A 75 6.10 -4.69 -1.76
CA VAL A 75 6.08 -3.24 -1.46
C VAL A 75 7.47 -2.81 -1.04
N LEU A 76 8.05 -1.89 -1.80
CA LEU A 76 9.40 -1.38 -1.54
C LEU A 76 9.31 0.05 -1.03
N TYR A 77 9.85 0.32 0.15
CA TYR A 77 9.99 1.70 0.63
C TYR A 77 11.06 2.42 -0.19
N THR A 78 10.70 3.57 -0.76
CA THR A 78 11.62 4.49 -1.45
C THR A 78 11.87 5.76 -0.65
N ALA A 79 11.01 6.06 0.33
CA ALA A 79 11.24 7.07 1.36
C ALA A 79 10.45 6.70 2.62
N PHE A 80 11.00 7.00 3.79
CA PHE A 80 10.31 6.80 5.06
C PHE A 80 10.77 7.86 6.07
N ILE A 81 9.93 8.87 6.29
CA ILE A 81 10.22 10.01 7.16
C ILE A 81 9.15 10.07 8.24
N LEU A 82 9.59 9.97 9.49
CA LEU A 82 8.80 10.20 10.70
C LEU A 82 9.33 11.48 11.37
N ARG A 83 8.43 12.40 11.70
CA ARG A 83 8.71 13.62 12.49
C ARG A 83 7.66 13.84 13.55
#